data_AF-A0AAE3ET83-F1
#
_entry.id   AF-A0AAE3ET83-F1
#
_cell.length_a   1.000
_cell.length_b   1.000
_cell.length_c   1.000
_cell.angle_alpha   90.00
_cell.angle_beta   90.00
_cell.angle_gamma   90.00
#
_symmetry.space_group_name_H-M   'P 1'
#
loop_
_entity.id
_entity.type
_entity.pdbx_description
1 polymer ?
#
loop_
_entity_poly.entity_id
_entity_poly.type
_entity_poly.pdbx_seq_one_letter_code
_entity_poly.pdbx_strand_id
1 'polypeptide(L)' 'MDYNKLDLERDKDIIIPRALFASTLDTFESDIKILEDIYSKNEILNTLKATKERISNTVCELVAKRYRAKKFARFAL' A
#
# COMPACT_ATOMS: atom_id res chain seq x y z
N MET A 1 -18.10 19.46 -2.21
CA MET A 1 -17.14 18.33 -2.13
C MET A 1 -15.77 18.95 -2.33
N ASP A 2 -15.16 19.38 -1.23
CA ASP A 2 -13.89 20.08 -1.25
C ASP A 2 -12.75 19.09 -1.46
N TYR A 3 -12.26 19.01 -2.70
CA TYR A 3 -11.08 18.24 -3.09
C TYR A 3 -9.75 18.86 -2.60
N ASN A 4 -9.80 19.71 -1.58
CA ASN A 4 -8.64 20.43 -1.06
C ASN A 4 -8.21 19.82 0.27
N LYS A 5 -7.01 19.24 0.25
CA LYS A 5 -6.25 18.65 1.36
C LYS A 5 -6.57 17.17 1.61
N LEU A 6 -6.15 16.29 0.68
CA LEU A 6 -5.65 15.00 1.14
C LEU A 6 -4.40 15.31 1.95
N ASP A 7 -4.48 15.09 3.25
CA ASP A 7 -3.34 15.23 4.14
C ASP A 7 -2.59 13.89 4.08
N LEU A 8 -1.37 13.91 3.54
CA LEU A 8 -0.60 12.68 3.34
C LEU A 8 -0.48 11.89 4.64
N GLU A 9 -0.28 12.57 5.78
CA GLU A 9 -0.13 11.90 7.06
C GLU A 9 -1.45 11.37 7.62
N ARG A 10 -2.54 12.15 7.48
CA ARG A 10 -3.85 11.81 8.03
C ARG A 10 -4.61 10.77 7.20
N ASP A 11 -4.42 10.78 5.87
CA ASP A 11 -5.14 9.95 4.91
C ASP A 11 -4.30 8.75 4.41
N LYS A 12 -3.17 8.45 5.05
CA LYS A 12 -2.29 7.34 4.67
C LYS A 12 -3.01 5.99 4.55
N ASP A 13 -4.01 5.76 5.40
CA ASP A 13 -4.86 4.57 5.41
C ASP A 13 -5.71 4.39 4.13
N ILE A 14 -5.83 5.44 3.33
CA ILE A 14 -6.54 5.46 2.03
C ILE A 14 -5.54 5.64 0.88
N ILE A 15 -4.51 6.45 1.05
CA ILE A 15 -3.51 6.75 0.01
C ILE A 15 -2.69 5.51 -0.34
N ILE A 16 -2.11 4.84 0.68
CA ILE A 16 -1.24 3.66 0.52
C ILE A 16 -1.98 2.53 -0.22
N PRO A 17 -3.18 2.10 0.22
CA PRO A 17 -3.89 1.04 -0.48
C PRO A 17 -4.36 1.45 -1.88
N ARG A 18 -4.78 2.70 -2.12
CA ARG A 18 -5.18 3.15 -3.47
C ARG A 18 -4.02 3.21 -4.45
N ALA A 19 -2.86 3.69 -4.01
CA ALA A 19 -1.65 3.69 -4.83
C ALA A 19 -1.31 2.26 -5.27
N LEU A 20 -1.30 1.32 -4.32
CA LEU A 20 -0.98 -0.08 -4.57
C LEU A 20 -2.10 -0.87 -5.26
N PHE A 21 -3.34 -0.40 -5.17
CA PHE A 21 -4.48 -0.97 -5.91
C PHE A 21 -4.38 -0.65 -7.41
N ALA A 22 -3.93 0.56 -7.75
CA ALA A 22 -3.68 0.95 -9.14
C ALA A 22 -2.38 0.34 -9.70
N SER A 23 -1.46 -0.09 -8.83
CA SER A 23 -0.21 -0.70 -9.22
C SER A 23 -0.38 -2.07 -9.86
N THR A 24 0.45 -2.34 -10.88
CA THR A 24 0.60 -3.65 -11.51
C THR A 24 2.01 -4.20 -11.22
N LEU A 25 2.30 -5.45 -11.60
CA LEU A 25 3.64 -6.03 -11.41
C LEU A 25 4.78 -5.17 -11.99
N ASP A 26 4.50 -4.48 -13.10
CA ASP A 26 5.45 -3.63 -13.82
C ASP A 26 5.63 -2.27 -13.13
N THR A 27 4.55 -1.66 -12.66
CA THR A 27 4.59 -0.32 -12.04
C THR A 27 4.86 -0.35 -10.54
N PHE A 28 4.67 -1.50 -9.89
CA PHE A 28 4.78 -1.67 -8.44
C PHE A 28 6.09 -1.12 -7.88
N GLU A 29 7.22 -1.35 -8.56
CA GLU A 29 8.53 -0.91 -8.09
C GLU A 29 8.65 0.62 -7.98
N SER A 30 8.06 1.33 -8.93
CA SER A 30 8.01 2.80 -8.96
C SER A 30 7.00 3.32 -7.94
N ASP A 31 5.81 2.74 -7.90
CA ASP A 31 4.73 3.15 -6.99
C ASP A 31 5.14 2.99 -5.52
N ILE A 32 5.71 1.83 -5.14
CA ILE A 32 6.14 1.59 -3.76
C ILE A 32 7.32 2.48 -3.38
N LYS A 33 8.17 2.90 -4.33
CA LYS A 33 9.30 3.80 -4.06
C LYS A 33 8.81 5.21 -3.72
N ILE A 34 7.75 5.68 -4.37
CA ILE A 34 7.08 6.95 -4.03
C ILE A 34 6.50 6.85 -2.62
N LEU A 35 5.85 5.73 -2.28
CA LEU A 35 5.32 5.51 -0.94
C LEU A 35 6.43 5.45 0.12
N GLU A 36 7.59 4.87 -0.19
CA GLU A 36 8.75 4.84 0.71
C GLU A 36 9.41 6.21 0.95
N ASP A 37 9.21 7.17 0.05
CA ASP A 37 9.67 8.56 0.20
C ASP A 37 8.77 9.33 1.19
N ILE A 38 7.48 8.99 1.22
CA ILE A 38 6.46 9.67 2.02
C ILE A 38 6.28 8.98 3.39
N TYR A 39 6.29 7.64 3.42
CA TYR A 39 5.96 6.83 4.58
C TYR A 39 7.05 5.83 4.93
N SER A 40 7.17 5.54 6.22
CA SER A 40 8.06 4.47 6.65
C SER A 40 7.54 3.09 6.25
N LYS A 41 8.45 2.14 6.01
CA LYS A 41 8.12 0.73 5.70
C LYS A 41 7.12 0.10 6.67
N ASN A 42 7.25 0.42 7.96
CA ASN A 42 6.33 -0.05 9.00
C ASN A 42 4.93 0.54 8.85
N GLU A 43 4.81 1.81 8.46
CA GLU A 43 3.51 2.44 8.22
C GLU A 43 2.82 1.84 7.01
N ILE A 44 3.56 1.61 5.92
CA ILE A 44 3.06 0.93 4.72
C ILE A 44 2.57 -0.47 5.08
N LEU A 45 3.37 -1.26 5.80
CA LEU A 45 2.98 -2.62 6.23
C LEU A 45 1.79 -2.62 7.18
N ASN A 46 1.75 -1.75 8.18
CA ASN A 46 0.66 -1.70 9.15
C ASN A 46 -0.63 -1.27 8.47
N THR A 47 -0.56 -0.26 7.60
CA THR A 47 -1.68 0.20 6.80
C THR A 47 -2.20 -0.91 5.90
N LEU A 48 -1.34 -1.61 5.17
CA LEU A 48 -1.74 -2.71 4.30
C LEU A 48 -2.32 -3.93 5.04
N LYS A 49 -1.91 -4.16 6.29
CA LYS A 49 -2.52 -5.19 7.15
C LYS A 49 -3.88 -4.77 7.69
N ALA A 50 -4.06 -3.48 7.99
CA ALA A 50 -5.29 -2.92 8.53
C ALA A 50 -6.33 -2.58 7.44
N THR A 51 -5.88 -2.29 6.21
CA THR A 51 -6.71 -1.72 5.14
C THR A 51 -7.82 -2.65 4.69
N LYS A 52 -9.04 -2.13 4.57
CA LYS A 52 -10.22 -2.86 4.07
C LYS A 52 -10.31 -2.88 2.54
N GLU A 53 -9.37 -2.22 1.86
CA GLU A 53 -9.34 -2.12 0.40
C GLU A 53 -9.07 -3.47 -0.27
N ARG A 54 -9.63 -3.68 -1.46
CA ARG A 54 -9.48 -4.94 -2.23
C ARG A 54 -8.16 -5.04 -2.98
N ILE A 55 -7.04 -5.05 -2.26
CA ILE A 55 -5.72 -5.19 -2.87
C ILE A 55 -5.48 -6.65 -3.28
N SER A 56 -4.98 -6.86 -4.49
CA SER A 56 -4.62 -8.19 -4.98
C SER A 56 -3.56 -8.84 -4.10
N ASN A 57 -3.72 -10.14 -3.81
CA ASN A 57 -2.76 -10.90 -3.02
C ASN A 57 -1.35 -10.85 -3.61
N THR A 58 -1.24 -10.77 -4.95
CA THR A 58 0.04 -10.62 -5.64
C THR A 58 0.78 -9.37 -5.19
N VAL A 59 0.08 -8.24 -5.04
CA VAL A 59 0.70 -6.98 -4.57
C VAL A 59 1.11 -7.10 -3.10
N CYS A 60 0.27 -7.70 -2.25
CA CYS A 60 0.64 -7.97 -0.86
C CYS A 60 1.88 -8.87 -0.73
N GLU A 61 2.03 -9.88 -1.60
CA GLU A 61 3.22 -10.72 -1.67
C GLU A 61 4.45 -9.95 -2.14
N LEU A 62 4.31 -9.05 -3.12
CA LEU A 62 5.41 -8.19 -3.59
C LEU A 62 5.90 -7.26 -2.49
N VAL A 63 4.98 -6.62 -1.76
CA VAL A 63 5.32 -5.77 -0.60
C VAL A 63 6.00 -6.58 0.49
N ALA A 64 5.46 -7.75 0.85
CA ALA A 64 6.06 -8.63 1.84
C ALA A 64 7.47 -9.08 1.43
N LYS A 65 7.67 -9.41 0.15
CA LYS A 65 8.98 -9.77 -0.40
C LYS A 65 9.97 -8.61 -0.33
N ARG A 66 9.54 -7.39 -0.71
CA ARG A 66 10.38 -6.18 -0.69
C ARG A 66 10.85 -5.84 0.72
N TYR A 67 9.99 -5.96 1.72
CA TYR A 67 10.32 -5.66 3.11
C TYR A 67 10.83 -6.86 3.93
N ARG A 68 11.00 -8.03 3.29
CA ARG A 68 11.30 -9.30 3.98
C ARG A 68 10.36 -9.56 5.16
N ALA A 69 9.09 -9.13 5.02
CA ALA A 69 8.05 -9.35 6.00
C ALA A 69 7.32 -10.67 5.74
N LYS A 70 6.60 -11.19 6.74
CA LYS A 70 5.72 -12.35 6.53
C LYS A 70 4.68 -12.01 5.47
N LYS A 71 4.51 -12.92 4.49
CA LYS A 71 3.43 -12.82 3.49
C LYS A 71 2.10 -12.66 4.21
N PHE A 72 1.30 -11.71 3.73
CA PHE A 72 -0.04 -11.48 4.22
C PHE A 72 -0.98 -11.38 3.04
N ALA A 73 -2.19 -11.90 3.20
CA ALA A 73 -3.25 -11.86 2.21
C ALA A 73 -4.51 -11.38 2.94
N ARG A 74 -5.20 -10.38 2.39
CA ARG A 74 -6.47 -9.89 2.94
C ARG A 74 -7.67 -10.60 2.31
N PHE A 75 -7.51 -11.13 1.10
CA PHE A 75 -8.53 -11.93 0.44
C PHE A 75 -8.10 -13.40 0.49
N ALA A 76 -8.68 -14.14 1.44
CA ALA A 76 -8.73 -15.59 1.31
C ALA A 76 -9.68 -15.90 0.15
N LEU A 77 -9.23 -16.76 -0.77
CA LEU A 77 -9.98 -17.24 -1.92
C LEU A 77 -11.30 -17.91 -1.51
#